data_AF-A0AAU6ED40-F1
#
_entry.id   AF-A0AAU6ED40-F1
#
_cell.length_a   1.000
_cell.length_b   1.000
_cell.length_c   1.000
_cell.angle_alpha   90.00
_cell.angle_beta   90.00
_cell.angle_gamma   90.00
#
_symmetry.space_group_name_H-M   'P 1'
#
loop_
_entity.id
_entity.type
_entity.pdbx_description
1 polymer ?
#
loop_
_entity_poly.entity_id
_entity_poly.type
_entity_poly.pdbx_seq_one_letter_code
_entity_poly.pdbx_strand_id
1 'polypeptide(L)'
;MLPPYGTPVSGPLSAAVLRRDAVAALQLLRVELHTHRIYPEISYDQGEPRLVISADLTVWADSAGMFFCWGTAYLEEPADHAPVDDVPQVARRVAGRLGRHYVEPADPP
;
A
#
# COMPACT_ATOMS: atom_id res chain seq x y z
N MET A 1 3.73 17.58 -43.90
CA MET A 1 2.79 16.45 -43.74
C MET A 1 3.23 15.65 -42.52
N LEU A 2 2.41 15.62 -41.47
CA LEU A 2 2.61 14.84 -40.24
C LEU A 2 1.73 13.57 -40.32
N PRO A 3 2.18 12.38 -39.89
CA PRO A 3 1.29 11.23 -39.74
C PRO A 3 0.46 11.32 -38.44
N PRO A 4 -0.69 10.64 -38.37
CA PRO A 4 -1.70 10.85 -37.34
C PRO A 4 -1.38 10.12 -36.03
N TYR A 5 -1.86 10.72 -34.93
CA TYR A 5 -1.96 10.14 -33.61
C TYR A 5 -2.61 8.74 -33.64
N GLY A 6 -2.01 7.77 -32.94
CA GLY A 6 -2.66 6.49 -32.67
C GLY A 6 -1.76 5.27 -32.72
N THR A 7 -0.68 5.24 -31.95
CA THR A 7 -0.10 3.96 -31.51
C THR A 7 -0.26 3.88 -30.00
N PRO A 8 -1.10 2.97 -29.46
CA PRO A 8 -1.02 2.66 -28.04
C PRO A 8 0.28 1.89 -27.83
N VAL A 9 1.39 2.60 -27.65
CA VAL A 9 2.58 2.06 -26.95
C VAL A 9 2.24 2.03 -25.45
N SER A 10 1.11 1.42 -25.13
CA SER A 10 0.61 1.17 -23.78
C SER A 10 0.18 -0.30 -23.75
N GLY A 11 1.11 -1.17 -24.12
CA GLY A 11 0.91 -2.62 -24.07
C GLY A 11 1.14 -3.17 -22.64
N PRO A 12 1.00 -4.49 -22.46
CA PRO A 12 1.24 -5.20 -21.18
C PRO A 12 2.62 -4.93 -20.55
N LEU A 13 3.58 -4.42 -21.34
CA LEU A 13 4.88 -3.93 -20.85
C LEU A 13 4.76 -2.71 -19.94
N SER A 14 3.90 -1.74 -20.27
CA SER A 14 3.67 -0.57 -19.41
C SER A 14 3.02 -0.98 -18.10
N ALA A 15 2.03 -1.88 -18.15
CA ALA A 15 1.40 -2.43 -16.94
C ALA A 15 2.38 -3.27 -16.09
N ALA A 16 3.30 -4.01 -16.72
CA ALA A 16 4.33 -4.77 -16.02
C ALA A 16 5.39 -3.88 -15.33
N VAL A 17 5.76 -2.76 -15.95
CA VAL A 17 6.64 -1.75 -15.35
C VAL A 17 5.94 -1.09 -14.16
N LEU A 18 4.71 -0.63 -14.33
CA LEU A 18 3.90 -0.05 -13.26
C LEU A 18 3.70 -1.02 -12.08
N ARG A 19 3.47 -2.32 -12.36
CA ARG A 19 3.38 -3.35 -11.33
C ARG A 19 4.71 -3.57 -10.61
N ARG A 20 5.85 -3.52 -11.31
CA ARG A 20 7.17 -3.63 -10.66
C ARG A 20 7.43 -2.45 -9.73
N ASP A 21 7.06 -1.24 -10.14
CA ASP A 21 7.21 -0.04 -9.33
C ASP A 21 6.31 -0.08 -8.09
N ALA A 22 5.06 -0.53 -8.23
CA ALA A 22 4.15 -0.75 -7.11
C ALA A 22 4.69 -1.79 -6.10
N VAL A 23 5.24 -2.92 -6.58
CA VAL A 23 5.88 -3.92 -5.71
C VAL A 23 7.10 -3.33 -4.99
N ALA A 24 7.94 -2.57 -5.70
CA ALA A 24 9.11 -1.92 -5.11
C ALA A 24 8.71 -0.93 -4.01
N ALA A 25 7.69 -0.11 -4.26
CA ALA A 25 7.14 0.81 -3.27
C ALA A 25 6.63 0.07 -2.02
N LEU A 26 5.86 -1.01 -2.19
CA LEU A 26 5.38 -1.82 -1.07
C LEU A 26 6.51 -2.52 -0.29
N GLN A 27 7.59 -2.92 -0.96
CA GLN A 27 8.79 -3.45 -0.28
C GLN A 27 9.48 -2.38 0.56
N LEU A 28 9.61 -1.15 0.06
CA LEU A 28 10.16 -0.04 0.82
C LEU A 28 9.29 0.25 2.05
N LEU A 29 7.96 0.30 1.87
CA LEU A 29 7.03 0.48 2.97
C LEU A 29 7.11 -0.64 4.01
N ARG A 30 7.27 -1.88 3.56
CA ARG A 30 7.49 -3.04 4.45
C ARG A 30 8.75 -2.88 5.28
N VAL A 31 9.88 -2.51 4.65
CA VAL A 31 11.14 -2.27 5.36
C VAL A 31 10.98 -1.17 6.41
N GLU A 32 10.30 -0.08 6.07
CA GLU A 32 10.07 1.01 7.01
C GLU A 32 9.15 0.58 8.17
N LEU A 33 8.09 -0.19 7.90
CA LEU A 33 7.19 -0.73 8.93
C LEU A 33 7.90 -1.70 9.88
N HIS A 34 8.93 -2.41 9.43
CA HIS A 34 9.75 -3.23 10.32
C HIS A 34 10.48 -2.40 11.39
N THR A 35 10.83 -1.13 11.10
CA THR A 35 11.42 -0.23 12.12
C THR A 35 10.43 0.09 13.24
N HIS A 36 9.13 0.01 12.94
CA HIS A 36 8.02 0.14 13.88
C HIS A 36 7.58 -1.19 14.52
N ARG A 37 8.33 -2.29 14.31
CA ARG A 37 7.98 -3.67 14.75
C ARG A 37 6.66 -4.19 14.18
N ILE A 38 6.28 -3.70 13.00
CA ILE A 38 5.12 -4.17 12.24
C ILE A 38 5.67 -5.03 11.12
N TYR A 39 5.23 -6.28 11.00
CA TYR A 39 5.79 -7.25 10.07
C TYR A 39 4.76 -7.64 9.02
N PRO A 40 4.48 -6.75 8.05
CA PRO A 40 3.47 -7.03 7.05
C PRO A 40 3.98 -8.01 5.99
N GLU A 41 3.03 -8.69 5.36
CA GLU A 41 3.27 -9.62 4.27
C GLU A 41 2.83 -9.02 2.94
N ILE A 42 3.64 -9.19 1.90
CA ILE A 42 3.22 -8.84 0.54
C ILE A 42 2.39 -10.00 -0.01
N SER A 43 1.15 -9.69 -0.37
CA SER A 43 0.20 -10.60 -0.99
C SER A 43 -0.23 -10.05 -2.34
N TYR A 44 -0.98 -10.84 -3.11
CA TYR A 44 -1.52 -10.43 -4.40
C TYR A 44 -3.02 -10.73 -4.43
N ASP A 45 -3.80 -9.77 -4.89
CA ASP A 45 -5.24 -9.89 -5.03
C ASP A 45 -5.62 -9.48 -6.44
N GLN A 46 -6.23 -10.39 -7.19
CA GLN A 46 -6.50 -10.22 -8.63
C GLN A 46 -5.25 -9.83 -9.45
N GLY A 47 -4.06 -10.19 -8.94
CA GLY A 47 -2.76 -9.85 -9.52
C GLY A 47 -2.22 -8.48 -9.11
N GLU A 48 -2.96 -7.66 -8.38
CA GLU A 48 -2.47 -6.41 -7.83
C GLU A 48 -1.72 -6.65 -6.51
N PRO A 49 -0.51 -6.09 -6.35
CA PRO A 49 0.27 -6.29 -5.15
C PRO A 49 -0.31 -5.48 -4.00
N ARG A 50 -0.36 -6.10 -2.82
CA ARG A 50 -0.83 -5.47 -1.58
C ARG A 50 0.03 -5.89 -0.41
N LEU A 51 0.08 -5.05 0.60
CA LEU A 51 0.80 -5.23 1.84
C LEU A 51 -0.22 -5.47 2.95
N VAL A 52 -0.37 -6.73 3.34
CA VAL A 52 -1.28 -7.18 4.40
C VAL A 52 -0.58 -6.97 5.74
N ILE A 53 -1.10 -6.06 6.55
CA ILE A 53 -0.54 -5.71 7.86
C ILE A 53 -1.23 -6.50 8.97
N SER A 54 -2.54 -6.66 8.88
CA SER A 54 -3.36 -7.47 9.78
C SER A 54 -4.63 -7.93 9.06
N ALA A 55 -5.46 -8.76 9.70
CA ALA A 55 -6.76 -9.14 9.17
C ALA A 55 -7.64 -7.94 8.80
N ASP A 56 -7.44 -6.81 9.49
CA ASP A 56 -8.24 -5.60 9.35
C ASP A 56 -7.52 -4.43 8.68
N LEU A 57 -6.29 -4.60 8.19
CA LEU A 57 -5.54 -3.51 7.56
C LEU A 57 -4.62 -4.02 6.45
N THR A 58 -4.80 -3.44 5.28
CA THR A 58 -4.02 -3.69 4.07
C THR A 58 -3.64 -2.36 3.43
N VAL A 59 -2.41 -2.26 2.92
CA VAL A 59 -1.96 -1.13 2.11
C VAL A 59 -1.71 -1.61 0.70
N TRP A 60 -2.02 -0.79 -0.27
CA TRP A 60 -1.77 -1.08 -1.67
C TRP A 60 -1.01 0.08 -2.29
N ALA A 61 -0.41 -0.15 -3.45
CA ALA A 61 0.24 0.87 -4.24
C ALA A 61 -0.39 0.88 -5.63
N ASP A 62 -0.83 2.05 -6.09
CA ASP A 62 -1.38 2.21 -7.43
C ASP A 62 -0.28 2.51 -8.45
N SER A 63 -0.69 2.49 -9.72
CA SER A 63 0.17 2.85 -10.85
C SER A 63 0.43 4.34 -11.00
N ALA A 64 -0.29 5.20 -10.25
CA ALA A 64 -0.05 6.63 -10.20
C ALA A 64 1.03 7.00 -9.15
N GLY A 65 1.58 6.02 -8.44
CA GLY A 65 2.59 6.25 -7.40
C GLY A 65 1.96 6.70 -6.09
N MET A 66 0.78 6.19 -5.74
CA MET A 66 0.12 6.46 -4.47
C MET A 66 -0.05 5.19 -3.66
N PHE A 67 0.19 5.27 -2.35
CA PHE A 67 -0.26 4.28 -1.38
C PHE A 67 -1.71 4.53 -0.98
N PHE A 68 -2.49 3.46 -0.85
CA PHE A 68 -3.85 3.49 -0.34
C PHE A 68 -4.05 2.46 0.77
N CYS A 69 -4.58 2.90 1.91
CA CYS A 69 -4.85 2.05 3.06
C CYS A 69 -6.33 1.62 3.08
N TRP A 70 -6.58 0.33 3.24
CA TRP A 70 -7.90 -0.29 3.31
C TRP A 70 -8.03 -1.22 4.52
N GLY A 71 -9.19 -1.28 5.16
CA GLY A 71 -9.41 -2.17 6.28
C GLY A 71 -10.86 -2.38 6.69
N THR A 72 -11.19 -3.53 7.28
CA THR A 72 -12.57 -3.94 7.64
C THR A 72 -13.17 -3.10 8.77
N ALA A 73 -12.37 -2.66 9.73
CA ALA A 73 -12.79 -1.66 10.73
C ALA A 73 -12.86 -0.23 10.15
N TYR A 74 -12.55 -0.07 8.85
CA TYR A 74 -12.36 1.21 8.16
C TYR A 74 -13.18 1.27 6.86
N LEU A 75 -14.27 0.49 6.76
CA LEU A 75 -15.04 0.17 5.55
C LEU A 75 -15.71 1.35 4.81
N GLU A 76 -15.52 2.61 5.22
CA GLU A 76 -16.28 3.72 4.65
C GLU A 76 -15.45 4.73 3.83
N GLU A 77 -14.12 4.79 3.96
CA GLU A 77 -13.29 5.68 3.14
C GLU A 77 -11.90 5.09 2.87
N PRO A 78 -11.26 5.35 1.70
CA PRO A 78 -9.83 5.11 1.55
C PRO A 78 -9.13 5.91 2.63
N ALA A 79 -8.65 5.20 3.66
CA ALA A 79 -8.42 5.84 4.94
C ALA A 79 -7.24 6.83 4.88
N ASP A 80 -6.44 6.81 3.82
CA ASP A 80 -5.41 7.79 3.51
C ASP A 80 -4.85 7.55 2.09
N HIS A 81 -4.54 8.63 1.37
CA HIS A 81 -3.75 8.60 0.14
C HIS A 81 -2.45 9.34 0.37
N ALA A 82 -1.32 8.71 0.06
CA ALA A 82 -0.02 9.33 0.18
C ALA A 82 0.89 8.94 -1.00
N PRO A 83 1.76 9.83 -1.48
CA PRO A 83 2.69 9.49 -2.54
C PRO A 83 3.66 8.40 -2.08
N VAL A 84 4.07 7.53 -3.00
CA VAL A 84 5.01 6.44 -2.72
C VAL A 84 6.38 6.92 -2.26
N ASP A 85 6.72 8.18 -2.56
CA ASP A 85 7.96 8.82 -2.11
C ASP A 85 7.92 9.19 -0.61
N ASP A 86 6.74 9.25 0.03
CA ASP A 86 6.60 9.61 1.45
C ASP A 86 6.39 8.36 2.35
N VAL A 87 7.16 7.30 2.05
CA VAL A 87 7.15 6.02 2.77
C VAL A 87 7.20 6.20 4.30
N PRO A 88 8.09 7.04 4.88
CA PRO A 88 8.19 7.19 6.33
C PRO A 88 6.91 7.75 6.96
N GLN A 89 6.23 8.68 6.27
CA GLN A 89 4.97 9.22 6.76
C GLN A 89 3.87 8.16 6.74
N VAL A 90 3.78 7.36 5.67
CA VAL A 90 2.81 6.26 5.58
C VAL A 90 3.06 5.22 6.66
N ALA A 91 4.31 4.81 6.87
CA ALA A 91 4.66 3.85 7.91
C ALA A 91 4.31 4.38 9.32
N ARG A 92 4.61 5.64 9.62
CA ARG A 92 4.23 6.28 10.90
C ARG A 92 2.73 6.34 11.10
N ARG A 93 1.95 6.63 10.04
CA ARG A 93 0.49 6.65 10.10
C ARG A 93 -0.07 5.26 10.36
N VAL A 94 0.39 4.25 9.62
CA VAL A 94 0.03 2.86 9.83
C VAL A 94 0.35 2.41 11.25
N ALA A 95 1.55 2.72 11.75
CA ALA A 95 1.96 2.40 13.11
C ALA A 95 1.11 3.11 14.17
N GLY A 96 0.84 4.41 13.98
CA GLY A 96 -0.03 5.18 14.87
C GLY A 96 -1.47 4.66 14.89
N ARG A 97 -1.97 4.16 13.76
CA ARG A 97 -3.31 3.55 13.66
C ARG A 97 -3.35 2.21 14.37
N LEU A 98 -2.40 1.32 14.11
CA LEU A 98 -2.30 0.04 14.83
C LEU A 98 -2.18 0.26 16.35
N GLY A 99 -1.37 1.22 16.79
CA GLY A 99 -1.22 1.56 18.21
C GLY A 99 -2.48 2.13 18.87
N ARG A 100 -3.41 2.71 18.11
CA ARG A 100 -4.72 3.17 18.63
C ARG A 100 -5.76 2.05 18.72
N HIS A 101 -5.65 1.04 17.87
CA HIS A 101 -6.55 -0.12 17.87
C HIS A 101 -6.05 -1.26 18.77
N TYR A 102 -4.76 -1.26 19.12
CA TYR A 102 -4.19 -2.12 20.16
C TYR A 102 -4.38 -1.47 21.54
N VAL A 103 -5.63 -1.35 21.99
CA VAL A 103 -5.89 -1.31 23.43
C VAL A 103 -5.62 -2.73 23.91
N GLU A 104 -4.49 -2.90 24.60
CA GLU A 104 -4.16 -4.12 25.32
C GLU A 104 -5.43 -4.63 26.03
N PRO A 105 -5.85 -5.90 25.85
CA PRO A 105 -6.96 -6.42 26.61
C PRO A 105 -6.57 -6.28 28.08
N ALA A 106 -7.28 -5.41 28.81
CA ALA A 106 -7.08 -5.25 30.23
C ALA A 106 -7.21 -6.64 30.87
N ASP A 107 -6.10 -7.15 31.37
CA ASP A 107 -6.04 -8.41 32.12
C ASP A 107 -7.06 -8.29 33.27
N PRO A 108 -8.12 -9.13 33.32
CA PRO A 108 -9.07 -9.05 34.41
C PRO A 108 -8.41 -9.58 35.70
N PRO A 109 -8.73 -8.99 36.86
CA PRO A 109 -8.11 -9.31 38.15
C PRO A 109 -8.38 -10.75 38.64
#